data_AF-A0A7X3KXS5-F1
#
_entry.id   AF-A0A7X3KXS5-F1
#
_cell.length_a   1.000
_cell.length_b   1.000
_cell.length_c   1.000
_cell.angle_alpha   90.00
_cell.angle_beta   90.00
_cell.angle_gamma   90.00
#
_symmetry.space_group_name_H-M   'P 1'
#
loop_
_entity.id
_entity.type
_entity.pdbx_description
1 polymer ?
#
loop_
_entity_poly.entity_id
_entity_poly.type
_entity_poly.pdbx_seq_one_letter_code
_entity_poly.pdbx_strand_id
1 'polypeptide(L)'
;MSRNPVRLHTWLRLQREGVAVSARADALCRALRGYPEVHQAYYLVWQAGAGIYTHEGSGQHLPPGLGDPLGASDARLFEQVAELGRLSLSAVRSVDCWLAGRLRRAGISHGQVFDLALEADQPGL
;
A
#
# COMPACT_ATOMS: atom_id res chain seq x y z
N MET A 1 -26.57 -5.93 -3.25
CA MET A 1 -26.86 -4.56 -2.77
C MET A 1 -25.56 -3.76 -2.78
N SER A 2 -25.45 -2.78 -3.69
CA SER A 2 -24.23 -1.99 -3.92
C SER A 2 -23.98 -1.02 -2.74
N ARG A 3 -23.17 -1.45 -1.76
CA ARG A 3 -22.90 -0.67 -0.53
C ARG A 3 -21.70 0.28 -0.62
N ASN A 4 -21.00 0.36 -1.75
CA ASN A 4 -19.75 1.11 -1.86
C ASN A 4 -19.63 2.29 -2.87
N PRO A 5 -20.65 2.71 -3.65
CA PRO A 5 -20.46 3.81 -4.60
C PRO A 5 -20.25 5.17 -3.91
N VAL A 6 -20.90 5.40 -2.76
CA VAL A 6 -20.81 6.67 -2.02
C VAL A 6 -19.39 6.90 -1.47
N ARG A 7 -18.73 5.86 -0.97
CA ARG A 7 -17.38 5.99 -0.38
C ARG A 7 -16.31 6.26 -1.44
N LEU A 8 -16.42 5.62 -2.60
CA LEU A 8 -15.50 5.86 -3.71
C LEU A 8 -15.66 7.27 -4.27
N HIS A 9 -16.90 7.76 -4.41
CA HIS A 9 -17.15 9.12 -4.87
C HIS A 9 -16.56 10.17 -3.91
N THR A 10 -16.74 9.98 -2.59
CA THR A 10 -16.11 10.84 -1.58
C THR A 10 -14.59 10.81 -1.69
N TRP A 11 -13.98 9.64 -1.84
CA TRP A 11 -12.53 9.54 -1.99
C TRP A 11 -12.02 10.25 -3.26
N LEU A 12 -12.67 10.03 -4.42
CA LEU A 12 -12.31 10.72 -5.67
C LEU A 12 -12.42 12.23 -5.55
N ARG A 13 -13.39 12.74 -4.78
CA ARG A 13 -13.51 14.16 -4.48
C ARG A 13 -12.32 14.67 -3.67
N LEU A 14 -11.94 13.97 -2.60
CA LEU A 14 -10.77 14.34 -1.78
C LEU A 14 -9.47 14.36 -2.61
N GLN A 15 -9.33 13.42 -3.56
CA GLN A 15 -8.21 13.39 -4.49
C GLN A 15 -8.13 14.64 -5.36
N ARG A 16 -9.27 15.16 -5.82
CA ARG A 16 -9.35 16.36 -6.67
C ARG A 16 -9.18 17.67 -5.89
N GLU A 17 -9.56 17.68 -4.62
CA GLU A 17 -9.51 18.86 -3.76
C GLU A 17 -8.12 19.12 -3.16
N GLY A 18 -7.12 18.29 -3.46
CA GLY A 18 -5.73 18.49 -2.99
C GLY A 18 -5.58 18.36 -1.48
N VAL A 19 -6.44 17.55 -0.84
CA VAL A 19 -6.35 17.25 0.60
C VAL A 19 -5.01 16.55 0.90
N ALA A 20 -4.49 16.64 2.13
CA ALA A 20 -3.27 15.94 2.53
C ALA A 20 -3.28 14.45 2.15
N VAL A 21 -2.15 13.92 1.68
CA VAL A 21 -2.01 12.51 1.23
C VAL A 21 -2.47 11.55 2.30
N SER A 22 -2.05 11.77 3.55
CA SER A 22 -2.44 10.97 4.71
C SER A 22 -3.95 10.79 4.84
N ALA A 23 -4.73 11.86 4.67
CA ALA A 23 -6.18 11.82 4.76
C ALA A 23 -6.82 11.12 3.54
N ARG A 24 -6.23 11.28 2.35
CA ARG A 24 -6.67 10.59 1.12
C ARG A 24 -6.40 9.08 1.21
N ALA A 25 -5.22 8.70 1.71
CA ALA A 25 -4.82 7.33 1.99
C ALA A 25 -5.77 6.65 3.01
N ASP A 26 -6.07 7.35 4.11
CA ASP A 26 -7.00 6.86 5.12
C ASP A 26 -8.42 6.68 4.55
N ALA A 27 -8.88 7.62 3.72
CA ALA A 27 -10.17 7.50 3.05
C ALA A 27 -10.24 6.31 2.09
N LEU A 28 -9.17 6.07 1.31
CA LEU A 28 -9.06 4.91 0.43
C LEU A 28 -9.15 3.60 1.22
N CYS A 29 -8.32 3.46 2.25
CA CYS A 29 -8.29 2.27 3.10
C CYS A 29 -9.64 2.03 3.81
N ARG A 30 -10.37 3.09 4.19
CA ARG A 30 -11.73 2.98 4.76
C ARG A 30 -12.77 2.56 3.71
N ALA A 31 -12.64 3.03 2.47
CA ALA A 31 -13.52 2.63 1.38
C ALA A 31 -13.34 1.13 1.05
N LEU A 32 -12.09 0.67 0.95
CA LEU A 32 -11.76 -0.74 0.68
C LEU A 32 -12.22 -1.68 1.80
N ARG A 33 -12.00 -1.32 3.07
CA ARG A 33 -12.53 -2.08 4.22
C ARG A 33 -14.06 -2.08 4.33
N GLY A 34 -14.76 -1.34 3.47
CA GLY A 34 -16.21 -1.45 3.34
C GLY A 34 -16.68 -2.74 2.65
N TYR A 35 -15.78 -3.47 2.00
CA TYR A 35 -16.05 -4.77 1.37
C TYR A 35 -15.81 -5.92 2.37
N PRO A 36 -16.74 -6.87 2.54
CA PRO A 36 -16.60 -7.99 3.48
C PRO A 36 -15.34 -8.84 3.29
N GLU A 37 -14.85 -8.93 2.05
CA GLU A 37 -13.68 -9.72 1.67
C GLU A 37 -12.35 -9.04 2.06
N VAL A 38 -12.39 -7.75 2.40
CA VAL A 38 -11.19 -6.96 2.73
C VAL A 38 -11.06 -6.83 4.25
N HIS A 39 -10.26 -7.71 4.84
CA HIS A 39 -9.97 -7.67 6.28
C HIS A 39 -9.02 -6.53 6.67
N GLN A 40 -8.06 -6.20 5.81
CA GLN A 40 -7.03 -5.20 6.04
C GLN A 40 -6.74 -4.46 4.73
N ALA A 41 -6.42 -3.18 4.83
CA ALA A 41 -6.00 -2.34 3.71
C ALA A 41 -4.92 -1.38 4.21
N TYR A 42 -3.86 -1.25 3.43
CA TYR A 42 -2.71 -0.41 3.70
C TYR A 42 -2.47 0.48 2.49
N TYR A 43 -2.01 1.69 2.73
CA TYR A 43 -1.43 2.53 1.69
C TYR A 43 0.02 2.81 2.07
N LEU A 44 0.91 2.60 1.11
CA LEU A 44 2.35 2.79 1.28
C LEU A 44 2.87 3.76 0.23
N VAL A 45 3.88 4.54 0.59
CA VAL A 45 4.58 5.45 -0.33
C VAL A 45 6.04 5.06 -0.46
N TRP A 46 6.55 5.16 -1.69
CA TRP A 46 7.95 4.91 -1.97
C TRP A 46 8.84 6.02 -1.41
N GLN A 47 9.82 5.67 -0.58
CA GLN A 47 10.81 6.60 -0.04
C GLN A 47 12.13 6.44 -0.79
N ALA A 48 12.35 7.24 -1.85
CA ALA A 48 13.52 7.10 -2.72
C ALA A 48 14.86 7.15 -1.97
N GLY A 49 14.98 8.01 -0.94
CA GLY A 49 16.21 8.12 -0.14
C GLY A 49 16.51 6.90 0.72
N ALA A 50 15.49 6.12 1.09
CA ALA A 50 15.64 4.90 1.89
C ALA A 50 15.46 3.61 1.06
N GLY A 51 14.98 3.72 -0.18
CA GLY A 51 14.72 2.59 -1.06
C GLY A 51 13.66 1.63 -0.53
N ILE A 52 12.69 2.10 0.26
CA ILE A 52 11.66 1.26 0.89
C ILE A 52 10.27 1.89 0.80
N TYR A 53 9.23 1.06 0.96
CA TYR A 53 7.86 1.51 1.12
C TYR A 53 7.51 1.77 2.60
N THR A 54 7.04 2.98 2.90
CA THR A 54 6.61 3.40 4.24
C THR A 54 5.12 3.66 4.30
N HIS A 55 4.51 3.54 5.49
CA HIS A 55 3.10 3.86 5.64
C HIS A 55 2.83 5.35 5.46
N GLU A 56 1.69 5.63 4.87
CA GLU A 56 1.09 6.95 4.84
C GLU A 56 -0.34 6.88 5.39
N GLY A 57 -0.74 7.89 6.15
CA GLY A 57 -2.00 7.89 6.90
C GLY A 57 -1.92 7.31 8.32
N SER A 58 -3.06 7.36 9.01
CA SER A 58 -3.24 6.97 10.42
C SER A 58 -3.74 5.54 10.62
N GLY A 59 -3.87 4.77 9.53
CA GLY A 59 -4.32 3.38 9.55
C GLY A 59 -3.42 2.42 10.34
N GLN A 60 -3.82 1.14 10.39
CA GLN A 60 -2.97 0.10 10.97
C GLN A 60 -1.65 0.01 10.18
N HIS A 61 -0.53 -0.08 10.88
CA HIS A 61 0.78 -0.22 10.24
C HIS A 61 1.24 -1.68 10.27
N LEU A 62 1.90 -2.11 9.21
CA LEU A 62 2.64 -3.36 9.18
C LEU A 62 3.81 -3.25 10.16
N PRO A 63 4.17 -4.35 10.86
CA PRO A 63 5.32 -4.36 11.73
C PRO A 63 6.61 -4.03 10.95
N PRO A 64 7.69 -3.63 11.63
CA PRO A 64 9.00 -3.53 11.00
C PRO A 64 9.42 -4.88 10.42
N GLY A 65 10.20 -4.84 9.33
CA GLY A 65 10.71 -6.05 8.69
C GLY A 65 11.67 -6.82 9.60
N LEU A 66 11.98 -8.05 9.21
CA LEU A 66 13.02 -8.85 9.86
C LEU A 66 14.36 -8.54 9.17
N GLY A 67 15.39 -8.20 9.94
CA GLY A 67 16.74 -7.93 9.43
C GLY A 67 17.29 -6.59 9.89
N ASP A 68 18.49 -6.27 9.40
CA ASP A 68 19.13 -4.97 9.62
C ASP A 68 18.42 -3.89 8.79
N PRO A 69 17.86 -2.83 9.41
CA PRO A 69 17.28 -1.70 8.70
C PRO A 69 18.22 -1.05 7.68
N LEU A 70 19.55 -1.13 7.88
CA LEU A 70 20.53 -0.55 6.95
C LEU A 70 20.64 -1.32 5.63
N GLY A 71 20.24 -2.60 5.61
CA GLY A 71 20.16 -3.42 4.40
C GLY A 71 18.76 -3.52 3.81
N ALA A 72 17.77 -2.82 4.39
CA ALA A 72 16.39 -2.89 3.94
C ALA A 72 16.25 -2.26 2.54
N SER A 73 15.63 -2.99 1.61
CA SER A 73 15.33 -2.48 0.29
C SER A 73 14.06 -3.12 -0.27
N ASP A 74 13.27 -2.29 -0.95
CA ASP A 74 12.12 -2.69 -1.75
C ASP A 74 12.34 -2.43 -3.24
N ALA A 75 13.57 -2.11 -3.68
CA ALA A 75 13.86 -1.72 -5.08
C ALA A 75 13.42 -2.77 -6.10
N ARG A 76 13.69 -4.05 -5.85
CA ARG A 76 13.24 -5.14 -6.74
C ARG A 76 11.71 -5.24 -6.82
N LEU A 77 11.03 -5.00 -5.69
CA LEU A 77 9.57 -4.98 -5.67
C LEU A 77 9.05 -3.75 -6.44
N PHE A 78 9.66 -2.58 -6.24
CA PHE A 78 9.33 -1.34 -6.92
C PHE A 78 9.38 -1.52 -8.44
N GLU A 79 10.46 -2.09 -8.97
CA GLU A 79 10.62 -2.37 -10.40
C GLU A 79 9.53 -3.33 -10.92
N GLN A 80 9.28 -4.44 -10.21
CA GLN A 80 8.31 -5.44 -10.64
C GLN A 80 6.86 -4.90 -10.63
N VAL A 81 6.51 -4.08 -9.63
CA VAL A 81 5.17 -3.48 -9.56
C VAL A 81 5.00 -2.42 -10.64
N ALA A 82 6.03 -1.60 -10.91
CA ALA A 82 5.97 -0.61 -11.99
C ALA A 82 5.81 -1.28 -13.37
N GLU A 83 6.41 -2.45 -13.60
CA GLU A 83 6.27 -3.19 -14.86
C GLU A 83 4.88 -3.85 -14.99
N LEU A 84 4.38 -4.47 -13.91
CA LEU A 84 3.19 -5.32 -13.97
C LEU A 84 1.90 -4.60 -13.56
N GLY A 85 2.00 -3.42 -12.94
CA GLY A 85 0.90 -2.60 -12.40
C GLY A 85 0.15 -3.21 -11.21
N ARG A 86 0.29 -4.52 -10.98
CA ARG A 86 -0.28 -5.24 -9.83
C ARG A 86 0.47 -6.54 -9.56
N LEU A 87 0.49 -6.94 -8.30
CA LEU A 87 1.02 -8.22 -7.86
C LEU A 87 0.12 -8.85 -6.80
N SER A 88 0.02 -10.18 -6.82
CA SER A 88 -0.56 -10.91 -5.70
C SER A 88 0.36 -10.84 -4.47
N LEU A 89 -0.20 -10.86 -3.26
CA LEU A 89 0.64 -10.89 -2.05
C LEU A 89 1.50 -12.15 -1.94
N SER A 90 1.10 -13.27 -2.55
CA SER A 90 1.97 -14.45 -2.65
C SER A 90 3.21 -14.19 -3.50
N ALA A 91 3.05 -13.50 -4.65
CA ALA A 91 4.17 -13.07 -5.48
C ALA A 91 5.07 -12.07 -4.74
N VAL A 92 4.50 -11.04 -4.10
CA VAL A 92 5.26 -10.08 -3.29
C VAL A 92 6.05 -10.79 -2.18
N ARG A 93 5.43 -11.75 -1.48
CA ARG A 93 6.10 -12.55 -0.44
C ARG A 93 7.19 -13.48 -0.98
N SER A 94 7.33 -13.65 -2.28
CA SER A 94 8.43 -14.41 -2.89
C SER A 94 9.61 -13.51 -3.30
N VAL A 95 9.39 -12.19 -3.36
CA VAL A 95 10.45 -11.20 -3.59
C VAL A 95 11.31 -11.11 -2.34
N ASP A 96 12.63 -11.10 -2.56
CA ASP A 96 13.58 -10.77 -1.51
C ASP A 96 13.60 -9.25 -1.31
N CYS A 97 12.66 -8.75 -0.51
CA CYS A 97 12.51 -7.34 -0.19
C CYS A 97 12.02 -7.13 1.25
N TRP A 98 12.15 -5.90 1.72
CA TRP A 98 11.77 -5.51 3.08
C TRP A 98 10.28 -5.70 3.35
N LEU A 99 9.41 -5.27 2.42
CA LEU A 99 7.96 -5.39 2.53
C LEU A 99 7.51 -6.86 2.64
N ALA A 100 8.15 -7.77 1.90
CA ALA A 100 7.87 -9.20 2.03
C ALA A 100 8.11 -9.70 3.46
N GLY A 101 9.19 -9.24 4.11
CA GLY A 101 9.47 -9.53 5.52
C GLY A 101 8.39 -8.99 6.46
N ARG A 102 7.93 -7.76 6.25
CA ARG A 102 6.86 -7.11 7.04
C ARG A 102 5.54 -7.87 6.92
N LEU A 103 5.17 -8.29 5.70
CA LEU A 103 3.98 -9.10 5.43
C LEU A 103 4.04 -10.47 6.11
N ARG A 104 5.18 -11.17 6.01
CA ARG A 104 5.38 -12.46 6.69
C ARG A 104 5.23 -12.32 8.20
N ARG A 105 5.81 -11.28 8.80
CA ARG A 105 5.71 -11.01 10.25
C ARG A 105 4.29 -10.65 10.68
N ALA A 106 3.52 -9.97 9.84
CA ALA A 106 2.12 -9.68 10.07
C ALA A 106 1.19 -10.89 9.85
N GLY A 107 1.71 -12.03 9.39
CA GLY A 107 0.90 -13.20 9.04
C GLY A 107 0.04 -13.01 7.78
N ILE A 108 0.29 -11.96 7.00
CA ILE A 108 -0.50 -11.64 5.82
C ILE A 108 0.03 -12.46 4.65
N SER A 109 -0.84 -13.27 4.06
CA SER A 109 -0.47 -14.24 3.03
C SER A 109 -1.27 -14.14 1.73
N HIS A 110 -2.43 -13.49 1.76
CA HIS A 110 -3.38 -13.41 0.65
C HIS A 110 -3.86 -11.97 0.45
N GLY A 111 -3.95 -11.55 -0.80
CA GLY A 111 -4.36 -10.20 -1.19
C GLY A 111 -3.69 -9.74 -2.48
N GLN A 112 -3.79 -8.44 -2.76
CA GLN A 112 -3.24 -7.80 -3.96
C GLN A 112 -2.51 -6.52 -3.56
N VAL A 113 -1.49 -6.18 -4.34
CA VAL A 113 -0.74 -4.92 -4.32
C VAL A 113 -0.94 -4.29 -5.70
N PHE A 114 -1.21 -2.99 -5.74
CA PHE A 114 -1.45 -2.25 -6.97
C PHE A 114 -0.44 -1.12 -7.06
N ASP A 115 0.04 -0.82 -8.26
CA ASP A 115 0.71 0.45 -8.51
C ASP A 115 -0.34 1.56 -8.49
N LEU A 116 -0.38 2.35 -7.42
CA LEU A 116 -1.37 3.41 -7.23
C LEU A 116 -0.75 4.60 -6.52
N ALA A 117 -0.32 5.59 -7.30
CA ALA A 117 0.11 6.87 -6.77
C ALA A 117 -1.09 7.78 -6.42
N LEU A 118 -1.10 8.32 -5.20
CA LEU A 118 -2.04 9.39 -4.81
C LEU A 118 -1.50 10.80 -5.10
N GLU A 119 -0.21 10.95 -5.42
CA GLU A 119 0.38 12.21 -5.87
C GLU A 119 1.23 11.99 -7.12
N ALA A 120 1.32 13.02 -7.95
CA ALA A 120 2.23 13.00 -9.10
C ALA A 120 3.66 12.82 -8.59
N ASP A 121 4.44 12.00 -9.31
CA ASP A 121 5.85 11.72 -9.02
C ASP A 121 6.14 11.09 -7.64
N GLN A 122 5.10 10.64 -6.93
CA GLN A 122 5.21 9.92 -5.66
C GLN A 122 4.59 8.53 -5.78
N PRO A 123 5.39 7.51 -6.17
CA PRO A 123 4.91 6.15 -6.31
C PRO A 123 4.29 5.63 -5.00
N GLY A 124 3.22 4.85 -5.13
CA GLY A 124 2.44 4.34 -4.01
C GLY A 124 1.86 2.96 -4.29
N LEU A 125 1.56 2.24 -3.21
CA LEU A 125 0.98 0.89 -3.19
C LEU A 125 -0.27 0.79 -2.33
#